data_AF-A0A0M2GFX8-F1
#
_entry.id   AF-A0A0M2GFX8-F1
#
_cell.length_a   1.000
_cell.length_b   1.000
_cell.length_c   1.000
_cell.angle_alpha   90.00
_cell.angle_beta   90.00
_cell.angle_gamma   90.00
#
_symmetry.space_group_name_H-M   'P 1'
#
loop_
_entity.id
_entity.type
_entity.pdbx_description
1 polymer ?
#
loop_
_entity_poly.entity_id
_entity_poly.type
_entity_poly.pdbx_seq_one_letter_code
_entity_poly.pdbx_strand_id
1 'polypeptide(L)'
;EANQWPEDVVDYFGDYPSGGDECHMAFHFPVMPRIFMAVRRESRYPVSEILAKTPAIPSGCQWGMFLRNHDELTLEMVTDEERDYMWAEYAKDPRMRA
;
A
#
# COMPACT_ATOMS: atom_id res chain seq x y z
N GLU A 1 -11.29 -3.69 -5.73
CA GLU A 1 -10.27 -3.43 -4.70
C GLU A 1 -9.34 -4.62 -4.67
N ALA A 2 -8.04 -4.40 -4.82
CA ALA A 2 -7.03 -5.46 -4.84
C ALA A 2 -5.95 -5.11 -3.83
N ASN A 3 -5.98 -5.74 -2.66
CA ASN A 3 -4.91 -5.63 -1.66
C ASN A 3 -3.83 -6.67 -2.00
N GLN A 4 -2.91 -6.33 -2.89
CA GLN A 4 -1.81 -7.19 -3.32
C GLN A 4 -0.50 -6.41 -3.36
N TRP A 5 0.61 -7.09 -3.62
CA TRP A 5 1.90 -6.45 -3.83
C TRP A 5 1.88 -5.54 -5.08
N PRO A 6 2.70 -4.47 -5.13
CA PRO A 6 2.68 -3.51 -6.24
C PRO A 6 2.75 -4.17 -7.63
N GLU A 7 3.57 -5.20 -7.76
CA GLU A 7 3.77 -5.99 -8.98
C GLU A 7 2.53 -6.75 -9.45
N ASP A 8 1.63 -7.13 -8.55
CA ASP A 8 0.41 -7.87 -8.89
C ASP A 8 -0.76 -6.91 -9.11
N VAL A 9 -0.80 -5.77 -8.39
CA VAL A 9 -1.90 -4.79 -8.53
C VAL A 9 -1.89 -4.13 -9.91
N VAL A 10 -0.73 -4.02 -10.56
CA VAL A 10 -0.64 -3.38 -11.88
C VAL A 10 -1.32 -4.16 -12.99
N ASP A 11 -1.52 -5.46 -12.83
CA ASP A 11 -2.23 -6.30 -13.81
C ASP A 11 -3.68 -5.83 -14.00
N TYR A 12 -4.29 -5.24 -12.97
CA TYR A 12 -5.65 -4.69 -13.03
C TYR A 12 -5.79 -3.44 -13.90
N PHE A 13 -4.68 -2.83 -14.34
CA PHE A 13 -4.73 -1.70 -15.28
C PHE A 13 -4.89 -2.16 -16.74
N GLY A 14 -4.71 -3.46 -17.03
CA GLY A 14 -4.80 -4.00 -18.38
C GLY A 14 -3.56 -3.68 -19.25
N ASP A 15 -3.77 -3.56 -20.56
CA ASP A 15 -2.67 -3.49 -21.53
C ASP A 15 -1.97 -2.11 -21.57
N TYR A 16 -0.65 -2.10 -21.44
CA TYR A 16 0.15 -0.86 -21.42
C TYR A 16 0.17 -0.11 -22.78
N PRO A 17 0.38 -0.79 -23.93
CA PRO A 17 0.30 -0.18 -25.26
C PRO A 17 -1.02 0.54 -25.54
N SER A 18 -2.16 0.03 -25.06
CA SER A 18 -3.47 0.66 -25.24
C SER A 18 -3.71 1.85 -24.29
N GLY A 19 -2.85 2.04 -23.29
CA GLY A 19 -3.01 3.06 -22.25
C GLY A 19 -3.78 2.60 -21.01
N GLY A 20 -4.04 1.29 -20.90
CA GLY A 20 -4.82 0.64 -19.86
C GLY A 20 -6.29 0.53 -20.24
N ASP A 21 -6.77 -0.69 -20.48
CA ASP A 21 -8.11 -0.99 -20.99
C ASP A 21 -9.04 -1.69 -19.97
N GLU A 22 -8.58 -1.86 -18.73
CA GLU A 22 -9.36 -2.44 -17.64
C GLU A 22 -9.76 -1.39 -16.59
N CYS A 23 -9.06 -1.32 -15.44
CA CYS A 23 -9.38 -0.35 -14.40
C CYS A 23 -8.65 0.97 -14.64
N HIS A 24 -9.37 2.10 -14.51
CA HIS A 24 -8.74 3.43 -14.55
C HIS A 24 -7.97 3.76 -13.27
N MET A 25 -8.32 3.13 -12.15
CA MET A 25 -7.74 3.42 -10.85
C MET A 25 -7.65 2.16 -9.99
N ALA A 26 -6.52 1.99 -9.31
CA ALA A 26 -6.32 0.97 -8.27
C ALA A 26 -5.80 1.63 -6.99
N PHE A 27 -6.15 1.07 -5.83
CA PHE A 27 -5.67 1.60 -4.54
C PHE A 27 -4.21 1.25 -4.32
N HIS A 28 -3.44 2.22 -3.85
CA HIS A 28 -2.03 2.04 -3.57
C HIS A 28 -1.79 1.46 -2.16
N PHE A 29 -2.30 0.24 -1.92
CA PHE A 29 -2.21 -0.46 -0.64
C PHE A 29 -0.79 -0.55 -0.06
N PRO A 30 0.26 -0.83 -0.85
CA PRO A 30 1.60 -1.00 -0.30
C PRO A 30 2.18 0.28 0.33
N VAL A 31 1.78 1.47 -0.12
CA VAL A 31 2.25 2.76 0.42
C VAL A 31 1.58 3.10 1.76
N MET A 32 0.29 2.77 1.91
CA MET A 32 -0.50 3.15 3.08
C MET A 32 0.18 2.80 4.43
N PRO A 33 0.58 1.55 4.73
CA PRO A 33 1.19 1.23 6.02
C PRO A 33 2.59 1.85 6.19
N ARG A 34 3.30 2.12 5.09
CA ARG A 34 4.63 2.75 5.11
C ARG A 34 4.55 4.22 5.53
N ILE A 35 3.45 4.91 5.23
CA ILE A 35 3.23 6.29 5.70
C ILE A 35 3.17 6.31 7.24
N PHE A 36 2.39 5.43 7.86
CA PHE A 36 2.28 5.35 9.32
C PHE A 36 3.60 4.94 9.98
N MET A 37 4.33 4.00 9.37
CA MET A 37 5.64 3.60 9.84
C MET A 37 6.67 4.74 9.74
N ALA A 38 6.66 5.49 8.63
CA ALA A 38 7.56 6.63 8.43
C ALA A 38 7.33 7.74 9.46
N VAL A 39 6.07 8.05 9.77
CA VAL A 39 5.72 9.02 10.81
C VAL A 39 6.25 8.56 12.17
N ARG A 40 6.01 7.29 12.54
CA ARG A 40 6.43 6.78 13.87
C ARG A 40 7.94 6.65 14.04
N ARG A 41 8.65 6.31 12.96
CA ARG A 41 10.11 6.21 12.90
C ARG A 41 10.80 7.54 12.64
N GLU A 42 10.04 8.62 12.42
CA GLU A 42 10.56 9.94 12.02
C GLU A 42 11.53 9.86 10.82
N SER A 43 11.24 8.94 9.89
CA SER A 43 12.13 8.62 8.78
C SER A 43 11.33 8.44 7.50
N ARG A 44 11.74 9.15 6.44
CA ARG A 44 11.13 9.00 5.10
C ARG A 44 11.40 7.64 4.44
N TYR A 45 12.35 6.88 4.97
CA TYR A 45 12.91 5.70 4.30
C TYR A 45 11.84 4.66 3.88
N PRO A 46 10.88 4.27 4.74
CA PRO A 46 9.83 3.32 4.36
C PRO A 46 9.01 3.74 3.14
N VAL A 47 8.70 5.04 3.03
CA VAL A 47 7.91 5.58 1.91
C VAL A 47 8.74 5.62 0.63
N SER A 48 9.99 6.09 0.71
CA SER A 48 10.84 6.17 -0.49
C SER A 48 11.18 4.79 -1.07
N GLU A 49 11.39 3.78 -0.22
CA GLU A 49 11.67 2.42 -0.71
C GLU A 49 10.48 1.81 -1.46
N ILE A 50 9.27 1.91 -0.90
CA ILE A 50 8.11 1.29 -1.54
C ILE A 50 7.72 2.03 -2.83
N LEU A 51 7.86 3.36 -2.87
CA LEU A 51 7.64 4.13 -4.09
C LEU A 51 8.66 3.78 -5.18
N ALA A 52 9.92 3.50 -4.82
CA ALA A 52 10.93 3.04 -5.78
C ALA A 52 10.64 1.64 -6.34
N LYS A 53 9.91 0.79 -5.59
CA LYS A 53 9.44 -0.53 -6.03
C LYS A 53 8.08 -0.49 -6.70
N THR A 54 7.39 0.66 -6.72
CA THR A 54 6.08 0.79 -7.34
C THR A 54 6.27 0.81 -8.86
N PRO A 55 5.65 -0.13 -9.60
CA PRO A 55 5.82 -0.18 -11.05
C PRO A 55 5.19 1.04 -11.73
N ALA A 56 5.68 1.35 -12.94
CA ALA A 56 5.01 2.31 -13.81
C ALA A 56 3.61 1.78 -14.17
N ILE A 57 2.66 2.69 -14.42
CA ILE A 57 1.28 2.36 -14.81
C ILE A 57 1.01 2.88 -16.23
N PRO A 58 -0.02 2.36 -16.93
CA PRO A 58 -0.44 2.89 -18.21
C PRO A 58 -0.87 4.37 -18.13
N SER A 59 -0.74 5.12 -19.24
CA SER A 59 -0.93 6.57 -19.25
C SER A 59 -2.35 7.05 -18.97
N GLY A 60 -3.36 6.20 -19.19
CA GLY A 60 -4.77 6.47 -18.88
C GLY A 60 -5.17 6.12 -17.44
N CYS A 61 -4.26 5.56 -16.65
CA CYS A 61 -4.54 5.03 -15.31
C CYS A 61 -3.95 5.91 -14.20
N GLN A 62 -4.44 5.71 -12.97
CA GLN A 62 -3.94 6.43 -11.80
C GLN A 62 -3.95 5.59 -10.52
N TRP A 63 -2.99 5.84 -9.63
CA TRP A 63 -3.01 5.30 -8.27
C TRP A 63 -3.96 6.10 -7.36
N GLY A 64 -4.84 5.39 -6.67
CA GLY A 64 -5.64 5.93 -5.58
C GLY A 64 -4.87 5.90 -4.27
N MET A 65 -4.30 7.04 -3.87
CA MET A 65 -3.64 7.19 -2.57
C MET A 65 -4.66 7.44 -1.45
N PHE A 66 -4.46 6.82 -0.29
CA PHE A 66 -5.32 6.98 0.87
C PHE A 66 -4.55 6.77 2.18
N LEU A 67 -5.13 7.23 3.29
CA LEU A 67 -4.57 7.05 4.65
C LEU A 67 -5.35 6.00 5.46
N ARG A 68 -6.68 6.08 5.42
CA ARG A 68 -7.60 5.13 6.06
C ARG A 68 -8.82 4.97 5.17
N ASN A 69 -9.49 3.84 5.26
CA ASN A 69 -10.81 3.57 4.70
C ASN A 69 -11.74 3.13 5.85
N HIS A 70 -12.91 2.58 5.50
CA HIS A 70 -13.88 2.10 6.47
C HIS A 70 -13.48 0.77 7.12
N ASP A 71 -12.51 0.06 6.53
CA ASP A 71 -11.93 -1.17 7.06
C ASP A 71 -10.78 -0.89 8.03
N GLU A 72 -10.27 -1.95 8.66
CA GLU A 72 -9.10 -1.90 9.51
C GLU A 72 -7.84 -1.49 8.73
N LEU A 73 -6.78 -1.15 9.46
CA LEU A 73 -5.48 -0.89 8.84
C LEU A 73 -4.84 -2.22 8.50
N THR A 74 -5.03 -2.68 7.26
CA THR A 74 -4.45 -3.95 6.79
C THR A 74 -2.91 -3.90 6.84
N LEU A 75 -2.33 -4.96 7.42
CA LEU A 75 -0.89 -5.22 7.50
C LEU A 75 -0.54 -6.53 6.77
N GLU A 76 -1.29 -6.87 5.74
CA GLU A 76 -1.06 -8.08 4.95
C GLU A 76 0.19 -7.94 4.06
N MET A 77 0.40 -6.76 3.49
CA MET A 77 1.48 -6.49 2.52
C MET A 77 2.72 -5.83 3.16
N VAL A 78 3.08 -6.26 4.38
CA VAL A 78 4.30 -5.85 5.09
C VAL A 78 5.09 -7.08 5.52
N THR A 79 6.38 -6.92 5.78
CA THR A 79 7.17 -8.03 6.37
C THR A 79 6.66 -8.34 7.77
N ASP A 80 6.96 -9.54 8.29
CA ASP A 80 6.56 -9.93 9.64
C ASP A 80 7.14 -8.98 10.70
N GLU A 81 8.39 -8.53 10.53
CA GLU A 81 9.02 -7.54 11.42
C GLU A 81 8.33 -6.17 11.37
N GLU A 82 7.93 -5.72 10.17
CA GLU A 82 7.17 -4.48 9.99
C GLU A 82 5.79 -4.59 10.65
N ARG A 83 5.12 -5.75 10.53
CA ARG A 83 3.82 -6.02 11.14
C ARG A 83 3.91 -5.98 12.67
N ASP A 84 4.88 -6.68 13.25
CA ASP A 84 5.11 -6.71 14.68
C ASP A 84 5.43 -5.33 15.23
N TYR A 85 6.26 -4.56 14.52
CA TYR A 85 6.55 -3.16 14.85
C TYR A 85 5.28 -2.30 14.85
N MET A 86 4.46 -2.40 13.80
CA MET A 86 3.21 -1.64 13.68
C MET A 86 2.20 -2.01 14.77
N TRP A 87 2.08 -3.28 15.12
CA TRP A 87 1.23 -3.71 16.23
C TRP A 87 1.73 -3.21 17.58
N ALA A 88 3.04 -3.21 17.83
CA ALA A 88 3.59 -2.70 19.08
C ALA A 88 3.31 -1.19 19.27
N GLU A 89 3.36 -0.43 18.17
CA GLU A 89 3.21 1.03 18.22
C GLU A 89 1.76 1.51 18.18
N TYR A 90 0.94 0.88 17.34
CA TYR A 90 -0.42 1.34 17.05
C TYR A 90 -1.53 0.42 17.63
N ALA A 91 -1.23 -0.82 18.03
CA ALA A 91 -2.18 -1.79 18.59
C ALA A 91 -1.79 -2.23 20.02
N LYS A 92 -1.75 -1.24 20.94
CA LYS A 92 -1.36 -1.44 22.36
C LYS A 92 -2.41 -2.19 23.20
N ASP A 93 -3.70 -2.04 22.87
CA ASP A 93 -4.80 -2.81 23.46
C ASP A 93 -4.93 -4.13 22.69
N PRO A 94 -4.93 -5.29 23.36
CA PRO A 94 -5.11 -6.60 22.72
C PRO A 94 -6.36 -6.71 21.84
N ARG A 95 -7.42 -5.94 22.14
CA ARG A 95 -8.66 -5.90 21.35
C ARG A 95 -8.49 -5.25 19.97
N MET A 96 -7.38 -4.54 19.73
CA MET A 96 -7.06 -3.94 18.43
C MET A 96 -6.32 -4.90 17.49
N ARG A 97 -6.08 -6.14 17.92
CA ARG A 97 -5.38 -7.19 17.13
C ARG A 97 -6.31 -8.34 16.71
N ALA A 98 -7.60 -8.24 17.04
CA ALA A 98 -8.60 -9.27 16.82
C ALA A 98 -9.38 -9.04 15.52
#